data_AF-A0A124ILZ5-F1
#
_entry.id   AF-A0A124ILZ5-F1
#
_cell.length_a   1.000
_cell.length_b   1.000
_cell.length_c   1.000
_cell.angle_alpha   90.00
_cell.angle_beta   90.00
_cell.angle_gamma   90.00
#
_symmetry.space_group_name_H-M   'P 1'
#
loop_
_entity.id
_entity.type
_entity.pdbx_description
1 polymer ?
#
loop_
_entity_poly.entity_id
_entity_poly.type
_entity_poly.pdbx_seq_one_letter_code
_entity_poly.pdbx_strand_id
1 'polypeptide(L)'
;MQIGSVTDWLQTTIFGASALAAYWGLSAWKQEAVGRRKAELAEDILARFYEARDIFPVLRSPFSSPGEGATRQKNDDETEDLARHLDLLYVPFERYNYHREFFAQLQSKRYRFRAYFGEQADEPFVKLNKALNEFLVAARMRIVTYPPNEAVADFERKREYDAKVWQHEENDALQTLVVQAVEELEKICKPLLSDSSKN
;
A
#
# COMPACT_ATOMS: atom_id res chain seq x y z
N MET A 1 34.00 52.93 37.57
CA MET A 1 33.83 51.87 36.56
C MET A 1 34.51 50.63 37.12
N GLN A 2 33.78 49.76 37.82
CA GLN A 2 34.36 48.55 38.39
C GLN A 2 34.64 47.57 37.24
N ILE A 3 35.91 47.27 36.99
CA ILE A 3 36.32 46.23 36.06
C ILE A 3 35.93 44.91 36.74
N GLY A 4 34.99 44.17 36.14
CA GLY A 4 34.54 42.88 36.67
C GLY A 4 35.70 41.93 36.92
N SER A 5 35.58 41.11 37.97
CA SER A 5 36.61 40.13 38.35
C SER A 5 36.90 39.19 37.17
N VAL A 6 38.16 38.77 36.99
CA VAL A 6 38.56 37.78 35.97
C VAL A 6 37.71 36.50 36.07
N THR A 7 37.23 36.16 37.27
CA THR A 7 36.34 35.02 37.52
C THR A 7 34.95 35.19 36.90
N ASP A 8 34.41 36.42 36.85
CA ASP A 8 33.06 36.70 36.34
C ASP A 8 33.03 36.58 34.81
N TRP A 9 34.10 37.03 34.15
CA TRP A 9 34.30 36.86 32.72
C TRP A 9 34.47 35.38 32.35
N LEU A 10 35.21 34.61 33.14
CA LEU A 10 35.35 33.15 32.98
C LEU A 10 34.02 32.40 33.16
N GLN A 11 33.23 32.75 34.17
CA GLN A 11 31.93 32.12 34.38
C GLN A 11 30.96 32.42 33.24
N THR A 12 30.93 33.67 32.76
CA THR A 12 30.05 34.08 31.67
C THR A 12 30.38 33.35 30.36
N THR A 13 31.66 33.15 30.04
CA THR A 13 32.06 32.40 28.84
C THR A 13 31.72 30.91 28.94
N ILE A 14 31.88 30.30 30.12
CA ILE A 14 31.48 28.92 30.37
C ILE A 14 29.97 28.75 30.19
N PHE A 15 29.14 29.61 30.80
CA PHE A 15 27.69 29.54 30.64
C PHE A 15 27.25 29.73 29.18
N GLY A 16 27.88 30.66 28.45
CA GLY A 16 27.65 30.84 27.03
C GLY A 16 27.98 29.59 26.20
N ALA A 17 29.14 28.97 26.45
CA ALA A 17 29.54 27.74 25.78
C ALA A 17 28.61 26.56 26.10
N SER A 18 28.20 26.40 27.36
CA SER A 18 27.24 25.37 27.78
C SER A 18 25.87 25.56 27.12
N ALA A 19 25.39 26.80 27.00
CA ALA A 19 24.12 27.09 26.34
C ALA A 19 24.16 26.74 24.83
N LEU A 20 25.27 27.04 24.14
CA LEU A 20 25.45 26.67 22.73
C LEU A 20 25.52 25.15 22.53
N ALA A 21 26.26 24.44 23.38
CA ALA A 21 26.34 22.99 23.35
C ALA A 21 24.97 22.34 23.60
N ALA A 22 24.20 22.85 24.57
CA ALA A 22 22.84 22.39 24.85
C ALA A 22 21.90 22.63 23.66
N TYR A 23 21.98 23.80 23.02
CA TYR A 23 21.20 24.13 21.83
C TYR A 23 21.51 23.17 20.67
N TRP A 24 22.80 22.94 20.39
CA TRP A 24 23.21 22.00 19.34
C TRP A 24 22.79 20.57 19.64
N GLY A 25 22.99 20.10 20.87
CA GLY A 25 22.55 18.77 21.30
C GLY A 25 21.04 18.58 21.14
N LEU A 26 20.23 19.55 21.56
CA LEU A 26 18.77 19.49 21.41
C LEU A 26 18.33 19.48 19.94
N SER A 27 19.00 20.29 19.10
CA SER A 27 18.71 20.34 17.67
C SER A 27 19.05 19.03 16.96
N ALA A 28 20.20 18.43 17.27
CA ALA A 28 20.63 17.13 16.75
C ALA A 28 19.68 16.02 17.20
N TRP A 29 19.31 16.00 18.49
CA TRP A 29 18.33 15.03 19.01
C TRP A 29 16.97 15.14 18.32
N LYS A 30 16.47 16.37 18.08
CA LYS A 30 15.21 16.56 17.35
C LYS A 30 15.30 16.04 15.92
N GLN A 31 16.42 16.28 15.23
CA GLN A 31 16.63 15.78 13.87
C GLN A 31 16.70 14.26 13.84
N GLU A 32 17.43 13.65 14.77
CA GLU A 32 17.54 12.20 14.92
C GLU A 32 16.17 11.56 15.22
N ALA A 33 15.40 12.13 16.15
CA ALA A 33 14.08 11.62 16.50
C ALA A 33 13.11 11.66 15.31
N VAL A 34 13.18 12.70 14.47
CA VAL A 34 12.38 12.78 13.24
C VAL A 34 12.90 11.80 12.18
N GLY A 35 14.21 11.71 12.00
CA GLY A 35 14.85 10.79 11.05
C GLY A 35 14.50 9.34 11.35
N ARG A 36 14.58 8.93 12.61
CA ARG A 36 14.19 7.59 13.08
C ARG A 36 12.72 7.29 12.78
N ARG A 37 11.80 8.20 13.11
CA ARG A 37 10.36 8.02 12.81
C ARG A 37 10.08 7.92 11.32
N LYS A 38 10.84 8.64 10.48
CA LYS A 38 10.75 8.52 9.01
C LYS A 38 11.25 7.16 8.53
N ALA A 39 12.38 6.69 9.03
CA ALA A 39 12.94 5.39 8.67
C ALA A 39 12.01 4.24 9.07
N GLU A 40 11.52 4.22 10.32
CA GLU A 40 10.56 3.21 10.80
C GLU A 40 9.28 3.18 9.96
N LEU A 41 8.76 4.35 9.59
CA LEU A 41 7.59 4.43 8.71
C LEU A 41 7.89 3.98 7.28
N ALA A 42 9.07 4.32 6.75
CA ALA A 42 9.50 3.92 5.42
C ALA A 42 9.66 2.40 5.31
N GLU A 43 10.24 1.76 6.34
CA GLU A 43 10.39 0.32 6.44
C GLU A 43 9.03 -0.40 6.47
N ASP A 44 8.14 -0.02 7.40
CA ASP A 44 6.79 -0.62 7.52
C ASP A 44 5.98 -0.48 6.24
N ILE A 45 6.02 0.70 5.60
CA ILE A 45 5.30 0.94 4.34
C ILE A 45 5.90 0.14 3.19
N LEU A 46 7.23 0.11 3.05
CA LEU A 46 7.88 -0.64 1.98
C LEU A 46 7.62 -2.15 2.10
N ALA A 47 7.72 -2.69 3.32
CA ALA A 47 7.40 -4.10 3.60
C ALA A 47 5.96 -4.45 3.21
N ARG A 48 4.99 -3.60 3.56
CA ARG A 48 3.59 -3.80 3.18
C ARG A 48 3.35 -3.70 1.68
N PHE A 49 4.09 -2.86 0.96
CA PHE A 49 3.98 -2.83 -0.50
C PHE A 49 4.54 -4.09 -1.15
N TYR A 50 5.60 -4.69 -0.60
CA TYR A 50 6.04 -6.02 -1.02
C TYR A 50 4.98 -7.08 -0.75
N GLU A 51 4.39 -7.08 0.45
CA GLU A 51 3.29 -7.99 0.78
C GLU A 51 2.09 -7.80 -0.16
N ALA A 52 1.72 -6.55 -0.48
CA ALA A 52 0.65 -6.26 -1.42
C ALA A 52 0.95 -6.79 -2.83
N ARG A 53 2.20 -6.65 -3.30
CA ARG A 53 2.67 -7.22 -4.57
C ARG A 53 2.54 -8.73 -4.61
N ASP A 54 2.78 -9.40 -3.49
CA ASP A 54 2.75 -10.87 -3.41
C ASP A 54 1.31 -11.39 -3.20
N ILE A 55 0.44 -10.63 -2.53
CA ILE A 55 -1.00 -10.92 -2.40
C ILE A 55 -1.72 -10.77 -3.75
N PHE A 56 -1.34 -9.79 -4.58
CA PHE A 56 -2.11 -9.46 -5.78
C PHE A 56 -2.29 -10.62 -6.78
N PRO A 57 -1.25 -11.44 -7.08
CA PRO A 57 -1.40 -12.68 -7.85
C PRO A 57 -2.35 -13.70 -7.21
N VAL A 58 -2.38 -13.80 -5.88
CA VAL A 58 -3.28 -14.73 -5.16
C VAL A 58 -4.74 -14.35 -5.41
N LEU A 59 -5.06 -13.04 -5.34
CA LEU A 59 -6.40 -12.55 -5.65
C LEU A 59 -6.85 -12.94 -7.07
N ARG A 60 -5.91 -13.01 -8.00
CA ARG A 60 -6.13 -13.19 -9.44
C ARG A 60 -5.78 -14.59 -9.96
N SER A 61 -5.55 -15.54 -9.06
CA SER A 61 -5.26 -16.93 -9.44
C SER A 61 -6.45 -17.54 -10.20
N PRO A 62 -6.25 -18.15 -11.37
CA PRO A 62 -7.36 -18.78 -12.10
C PRO A 62 -7.82 -20.11 -11.48
N PHE A 63 -7.06 -20.66 -10.53
CA PHE A 63 -7.40 -21.90 -9.84
C PHE A 63 -8.20 -21.58 -8.59
N SER A 64 -9.34 -22.26 -8.42
CA SER A 64 -10.18 -22.15 -7.22
C SER A 64 -10.27 -23.49 -6.48
N SER A 65 -10.35 -23.42 -5.15
CA SER A 65 -10.55 -24.61 -4.31
C SER A 65 -12.03 -25.00 -4.24
N PRO A 66 -12.36 -26.29 -4.00
CA PRO A 66 -13.74 -26.68 -3.72
C PRO A 66 -14.31 -25.90 -2.53
N GLY A 67 -15.50 -25.32 -2.71
CA GLY A 67 -16.18 -24.52 -1.67
C GLY A 67 -15.76 -23.04 -1.61
N GLU A 68 -14.75 -22.63 -2.39
CA GLU A 68 -14.41 -21.22 -2.52
C GLU A 68 -15.53 -20.45 -3.21
N GLY A 69 -15.87 -19.26 -2.69
CA GLY A 69 -16.97 -18.42 -3.18
C GLY A 69 -18.30 -18.68 -2.46
N ALA A 70 -18.39 -19.71 -1.62
CA ALA A 70 -19.62 -20.08 -0.90
C ALA A 70 -19.97 -19.12 0.25
N THR A 71 -19.10 -18.17 0.60
CA THR A 71 -19.40 -17.13 1.59
C THR A 71 -20.37 -16.06 1.07
N ARG A 72 -20.69 -16.08 -0.23
CA ARG A 72 -21.70 -15.22 -0.84
C ARG A 72 -23.07 -15.46 -0.22
N GLN A 73 -23.80 -14.38 0.05
CA GLN A 73 -25.22 -14.48 0.37
C GLN A 73 -26.00 -14.93 -0.87
N LYS A 74 -26.65 -16.08 -0.77
CA LYS A 74 -27.48 -16.67 -1.83
C LYS A 74 -28.90 -16.14 -1.74
N ASN A 75 -29.56 -15.96 -2.88
CA ASN A 75 -30.98 -15.70 -2.92
C ASN A 75 -31.77 -17.02 -2.82
N ASP A 76 -32.98 -16.95 -2.25
CA ASP A 76 -33.83 -18.13 -2.00
C ASP A 76 -34.36 -18.77 -3.30
N ASP A 77 -34.31 -18.05 -4.41
CA ASP A 77 -34.80 -18.47 -5.73
C ASP A 77 -33.71 -19.03 -6.66
N GLU A 78 -32.46 -19.14 -6.18
CA GLU A 78 -31.36 -19.70 -6.97
C GLU A 78 -31.49 -21.22 -7.12
N THR A 79 -31.43 -21.70 -8.36
CA THR A 79 -31.21 -23.15 -8.59
C THR A 79 -29.80 -23.54 -8.13
N GLU A 80 -29.58 -24.82 -7.84
CA GLU A 80 -28.27 -25.29 -7.38
C GLU A 80 -27.16 -24.98 -8.41
N ASP A 81 -27.46 -25.15 -9.70
CA ASP A 81 -26.53 -24.84 -10.79
C ASP A 81 -26.21 -23.34 -10.86
N LEU A 82 -27.22 -22.48 -10.72
CA LEU A 82 -27.04 -21.03 -10.70
C LEU A 82 -26.22 -20.58 -9.49
N ALA A 83 -26.53 -21.12 -8.31
CA ALA A 83 -25.82 -20.83 -7.08
C ALA A 83 -24.33 -21.21 -7.20
N ARG A 84 -24.03 -22.42 -7.71
CA ARG A 84 -22.63 -22.84 -7.95
C ARG A 84 -21.91 -21.92 -8.93
N HIS A 85 -22.59 -21.45 -9.97
CA HIS A 85 -21.98 -20.52 -10.93
C HIS A 85 -21.68 -19.15 -10.33
N LEU A 86 -22.65 -18.57 -9.61
CA LEU A 86 -22.48 -17.28 -8.94
C LEU A 86 -21.43 -17.32 -7.83
N ASP A 87 -21.30 -18.44 -7.12
CA ASP A 87 -20.24 -18.67 -6.14
C ASP A 87 -18.85 -18.62 -6.82
N LEU A 88 -18.67 -19.27 -7.98
CA LEU A 88 -17.43 -19.19 -8.76
C LEU A 88 -17.10 -17.77 -9.21
N LEU A 89 -18.11 -16.98 -9.61
CA LEU A 89 -17.91 -15.57 -9.96
C LEU A 89 -17.58 -14.69 -8.75
N TYR A 90 -17.94 -15.13 -7.54
CA TYR A 90 -17.69 -14.42 -6.29
C TYR A 90 -16.32 -14.72 -5.66
N VAL A 91 -15.63 -15.77 -6.08
CA VAL A 91 -14.26 -16.13 -5.62
C VAL A 91 -13.31 -14.93 -5.50
N PRO A 92 -13.20 -13.99 -6.47
CA PRO A 92 -12.34 -12.82 -6.35
C PRO A 92 -12.66 -11.94 -5.13
N PHE A 93 -13.94 -11.78 -4.79
CA PHE A 93 -14.38 -11.03 -3.61
C PHE A 93 -14.08 -11.77 -2.33
N GLU A 94 -14.26 -13.08 -2.29
CA GLU A 94 -13.93 -13.88 -1.11
C GLU A 94 -12.43 -13.77 -0.76
N ARG A 95 -11.56 -13.89 -1.76
CA ARG A 95 -10.11 -13.68 -1.61
C ARG A 95 -9.77 -12.26 -1.16
N TYR A 96 -10.40 -11.26 -1.78
CA TYR A 96 -10.20 -9.88 -1.35
C TYR A 96 -10.65 -9.67 0.10
N ASN A 97 -11.80 -10.22 0.48
CA ASN A 97 -12.34 -10.11 1.82
C ASN A 97 -11.41 -10.72 2.87
N TYR A 98 -10.72 -11.81 2.54
CA TYR A 98 -9.68 -12.39 3.39
C TYR A 98 -8.52 -11.42 3.65
N HIS A 99 -8.14 -10.61 2.66
CA HIS A 99 -7.06 -9.61 2.75
C HIS A 99 -7.55 -8.16 2.99
N ARG A 100 -8.84 -7.93 3.19
CA ARG A 100 -9.42 -6.57 3.21
C ARG A 100 -8.82 -5.69 4.31
N GLU A 101 -8.55 -6.28 5.46
CA GLU A 101 -8.02 -5.59 6.63
C GLU A 101 -6.59 -5.13 6.38
N PHE A 102 -5.79 -5.95 5.70
CA PHE A 102 -4.45 -5.59 5.27
C PHE A 102 -4.47 -4.35 4.36
N PHE A 103 -5.31 -4.34 3.32
CA PHE A 103 -5.42 -3.20 2.41
C PHE A 103 -5.96 -1.94 3.10
N ALA A 104 -6.93 -2.09 4.01
CA ALA A 104 -7.46 -0.99 4.81
C ALA A 104 -6.37 -0.36 5.71
N GLN A 105 -5.59 -1.19 6.39
CA GLN A 105 -4.47 -0.74 7.22
C GLN A 105 -3.39 -0.06 6.39
N LEU A 106 -3.02 -0.64 5.24
CA LEU A 106 -2.07 -0.02 4.33
C LEU A 106 -2.54 1.37 3.88
N GLN A 107 -3.80 1.48 3.45
CA GLN A 107 -4.38 2.73 3.01
C GLN A 107 -4.49 3.79 4.12
N SER A 108 -4.73 3.37 5.36
CA SER A 108 -4.80 4.28 6.51
C SER A 108 -3.47 5.01 6.76
N LYS A 109 -2.34 4.38 6.41
CA LYS A 109 -0.99 4.93 6.60
C LYS A 109 -0.61 5.95 5.52
N ARG A 110 -1.33 5.99 4.40
CA ARG A 110 -1.10 6.91 3.26
C ARG A 110 -0.93 8.37 3.70
N TYR A 111 -1.85 8.89 4.50
CA TYR A 111 -1.81 10.30 4.93
C TYR A 111 -0.61 10.61 5.82
N ARG A 112 -0.23 9.68 6.69
CA ARG A 112 0.95 9.82 7.54
C ARG A 112 2.22 9.78 6.67
N PHE A 113 2.29 8.88 5.71
CA PHE A 113 3.40 8.79 4.76
C PHE A 113 3.54 10.10 3.97
N ARG A 114 2.44 10.60 3.39
CA ARG A 114 2.38 11.89 2.70
C ARG A 114 2.82 13.07 3.57
N ALA A 115 2.48 13.09 4.86
CA ALA A 115 2.91 14.14 5.78
C ALA A 115 4.43 14.16 6.01
N TYR A 116 5.09 13.01 6.00
CA TYR A 116 6.55 12.91 6.22
C TYR A 116 7.38 13.07 4.93
N PHE A 117 6.84 12.65 3.78
CA PHE A 117 7.56 12.52 2.52
C PHE A 117 7.07 13.47 1.40
N GLY A 118 5.99 14.21 1.64
CA GLY A 118 5.43 15.17 0.69
C GLY A 118 4.34 14.57 -0.22
N GLU A 119 3.77 15.41 -1.07
CA GLU A 119 2.63 15.07 -1.92
C GLU A 119 2.94 13.99 -2.97
N GLN A 120 4.14 14.02 -3.57
CA GLN A 120 4.55 13.03 -4.58
C GLN A 120 4.69 11.61 -4.01
N ALA A 121 4.86 11.48 -2.69
CA ALA A 121 4.94 10.19 -2.02
C ALA A 121 3.60 9.44 -1.97
N ASP A 122 2.53 10.08 -2.42
CA ASP A 122 1.18 9.53 -2.51
C ASP A 122 0.95 8.66 -3.75
N GLU A 123 1.74 8.87 -4.81
CA GLU A 123 1.58 8.21 -6.12
C GLU A 123 1.62 6.67 -6.07
N PRO A 124 2.53 6.02 -5.30
CA PRO A 124 2.49 4.58 -5.14
C PRO A 124 1.16 4.05 -4.60
N PHE A 125 0.54 4.76 -3.65
CA PHE A 125 -0.76 4.38 -3.10
C PHE A 125 -1.87 4.53 -4.13
N VAL A 126 -1.81 5.58 -4.96
CA VAL A 126 -2.79 5.79 -6.04
C VAL A 126 -2.72 4.66 -7.05
N LYS A 127 -1.52 4.24 -7.48
CA LYS A 127 -1.33 3.13 -8.42
C LYS A 127 -1.83 1.79 -7.86
N LEU A 128 -1.47 1.46 -6.62
CA LEU A 128 -1.93 0.24 -5.96
C LEU A 128 -3.47 0.21 -5.84
N ASN A 129 -4.08 1.31 -5.38
CA ASN A 129 -5.54 1.40 -5.28
C ASN A 129 -6.21 1.32 -6.65
N LYS A 130 -5.61 1.91 -7.69
CA LYS A 130 -6.13 1.82 -9.06
C LYS A 130 -6.16 0.36 -9.52
N ALA A 131 -5.06 -0.38 -9.33
CA ALA A 131 -4.99 -1.80 -9.69
C ALA A 131 -6.06 -2.63 -8.94
N LEU A 132 -6.20 -2.40 -7.63
CA LEU A 132 -7.21 -3.09 -6.81
C LEU A 132 -8.64 -2.74 -7.22
N ASN A 133 -8.92 -1.46 -7.49
CA ASN A 133 -10.25 -1.02 -7.91
C ASN A 133 -10.62 -1.58 -9.29
N GLU A 134 -9.71 -1.57 -10.25
CA GLU A 134 -9.96 -2.14 -11.57
C GLU A 134 -10.24 -3.65 -11.49
N PHE A 135 -9.50 -4.37 -10.64
CA PHE A 135 -9.76 -5.78 -10.33
C PHE A 135 -11.17 -6.00 -9.73
N LEU A 136 -11.53 -5.25 -8.67
CA LEU A 136 -12.81 -5.41 -7.98
C LEU A 136 -14.00 -4.99 -8.86
N VAL A 137 -13.84 -3.94 -9.67
CA VAL A 137 -14.85 -3.52 -10.63
C VAL A 137 -15.06 -4.61 -11.68
N ALA A 138 -13.98 -5.16 -12.26
CA ALA A 138 -14.10 -6.24 -13.23
C ALA A 138 -14.78 -7.48 -12.63
N ALA A 139 -14.42 -7.87 -11.40
CA ALA A 139 -15.07 -8.96 -10.68
C ALA A 139 -16.56 -8.69 -10.47
N ARG A 140 -16.93 -7.46 -10.08
CA ARG A 140 -18.34 -7.07 -9.90
C ARG A 140 -19.11 -7.14 -11.21
N MET A 141 -18.52 -6.63 -12.28
CA MET A 141 -19.18 -6.60 -13.58
C MET A 141 -19.45 -8.00 -14.10
N ARG A 142 -18.57 -8.97 -13.87
CA ARG A 142 -18.82 -10.39 -14.21
C ARG A 142 -20.08 -10.96 -13.55
N ILE A 143 -20.36 -10.58 -12.30
CA ILE A 143 -21.57 -11.00 -11.58
C ILE A 143 -22.79 -10.26 -12.13
N VAL A 144 -22.71 -8.94 -12.30
CA VAL A 144 -23.84 -8.09 -12.71
C VAL A 144 -24.29 -8.36 -14.14
N THR A 145 -23.37 -8.72 -15.05
CA THR A 145 -23.68 -9.01 -16.45
C THR A 145 -23.99 -10.49 -16.70
N TYR A 146 -24.22 -11.27 -15.64
CA TYR A 146 -24.62 -12.66 -15.75
C TYR A 146 -26.16 -12.82 -15.71
N PRO A 147 -26.76 -13.68 -16.57
CA PRO A 147 -26.13 -14.41 -17.66
C PRO A 147 -25.74 -13.47 -18.82
N PRO A 148 -24.63 -13.75 -19.52
CA PRO A 148 -24.24 -12.94 -20.66
C PRO A 148 -25.31 -13.03 -21.76
N ASN A 149 -25.62 -11.91 -22.38
CA ASN A 149 -26.39 -11.90 -23.62
C ASN A 149 -25.52 -12.43 -24.78
N GLU A 150 -26.13 -13.04 -25.79
CA GLU A 150 -25.42 -13.73 -26.89
C GLU A 150 -24.81 -12.76 -27.93
N ALA A 151 -24.92 -11.44 -27.71
CA ALA A 151 -24.36 -10.45 -28.62
C ALA A 151 -22.81 -10.44 -28.57
N VAL A 152 -22.17 -10.24 -29.72
CA VAL A 152 -20.70 -10.16 -29.85
C VAL A 152 -20.08 -9.14 -28.87
N ALA A 153 -20.75 -8.01 -28.65
CA ALA A 153 -20.32 -6.98 -27.71
C ALA A 153 -20.32 -7.43 -26.23
N ASP A 154 -21.10 -8.45 -25.87
CA ASP A 154 -21.08 -9.04 -24.52
C ASP A 154 -19.90 -10.01 -24.36
N PHE A 155 -19.50 -10.71 -25.42
CA PHE A 155 -18.30 -11.57 -25.41
C PHE A 155 -17.00 -10.77 -25.25
N GLU A 156 -16.87 -9.64 -25.94
CA GLU A 156 -15.68 -8.77 -25.80
C GLU A 156 -15.58 -8.18 -24.39
N ARG A 157 -16.69 -7.67 -23.85
CA ARG A 157 -16.75 -7.19 -22.46
C ARG A 157 -16.40 -8.27 -21.44
N LYS A 158 -16.91 -9.48 -21.64
CA LYS A 158 -16.57 -10.63 -20.79
C LYS A 158 -15.07 -10.91 -20.82
N ARG A 159 -14.45 -10.91 -22.01
CA ARG A 159 -12.99 -11.11 -22.14
C ARG A 159 -12.21 -10.00 -21.42
N GLU A 160 -12.63 -8.75 -21.55
CA GLU A 160 -12.01 -7.62 -20.85
C GLU A 160 -12.03 -7.80 -19.32
N TYR A 161 -13.18 -8.19 -18.76
CA TYR A 161 -13.29 -8.44 -17.33
C TYR A 161 -12.50 -9.67 -16.89
N ASP A 162 -12.55 -10.75 -17.67
CA ASP A 162 -11.78 -11.97 -17.38
C ASP A 162 -10.26 -11.68 -17.36
N ALA A 163 -9.75 -10.82 -18.26
CA ALA A 163 -8.33 -10.42 -18.28
C ALA A 163 -7.91 -9.58 -17.05
N LYS A 164 -8.83 -8.74 -16.53
CA LYS A 164 -8.60 -7.96 -15.30
C LYS A 164 -8.70 -8.82 -14.04
N VAL A 165 -9.55 -9.83 -14.03
CA VAL A 165 -9.75 -10.70 -12.86
C VAL A 165 -8.69 -11.80 -12.79
N TRP A 166 -8.32 -12.39 -13.91
CA TRP A 166 -7.41 -13.53 -13.94
C TRP A 166 -6.05 -13.18 -14.49
N GLN A 167 -5.01 -13.73 -13.86
CA GLN A 167 -3.64 -13.62 -14.37
C GLN A 167 -3.45 -14.62 -15.51
N HIS A 168 -3.72 -14.20 -16.75
CA HIS A 168 -3.63 -15.06 -17.93
C HIS A 168 -2.69 -14.55 -19.03
N GLU A 169 -2.30 -13.28 -19.00
CA GLU A 169 -1.58 -12.66 -20.11
C GLU A 169 -0.12 -12.35 -19.76
N GLU A 170 0.74 -12.43 -20.79
CA GLU A 170 2.15 -12.05 -20.73
C GLU A 170 2.32 -10.54 -20.45
N ASN A 171 1.29 -9.73 -20.72
CA ASN A 171 1.26 -8.29 -20.49
C ASN A 171 0.13 -7.89 -19.52
N ASP A 172 0.31 -8.20 -18.24
CA ASP A 172 -0.66 -7.90 -17.18
C ASP A 172 -0.53 -6.45 -16.67
N ALA A 173 -1.34 -5.55 -17.24
CA ALA A 173 -1.32 -4.13 -16.90
C ALA A 173 -1.56 -3.83 -15.41
N LEU A 174 -2.39 -4.62 -14.72
CA LEU A 174 -2.65 -4.40 -13.29
C LEU A 174 -1.44 -4.84 -12.45
N GLN A 175 -0.82 -5.97 -12.79
CA GLN A 175 0.42 -6.38 -12.12
C GLN A 175 1.54 -5.36 -12.37
N THR A 176 1.64 -4.81 -13.58
CA THR A 176 2.58 -3.73 -13.90
C THR A 176 2.35 -2.51 -13.00
N LEU A 177 1.11 -2.09 -12.77
CA LEU A 177 0.81 -0.97 -11.86
C LEU A 177 1.28 -1.24 -10.43
N VAL A 178 1.09 -2.47 -9.94
CA VAL A 178 1.54 -2.86 -8.59
C VAL A 178 3.07 -2.87 -8.51
N VAL A 179 3.75 -3.41 -9.50
CA VAL A 179 5.24 -3.40 -9.57
C VAL A 179 5.77 -1.97 -9.64
N GLN A 180 5.20 -1.12 -10.49
CA GLN A 180 5.59 0.29 -10.58
C GLN A 180 5.37 1.03 -9.26
N ALA A 181 4.28 0.74 -8.55
CA ALA A 181 4.03 1.32 -7.23
C ALA A 181 5.15 0.94 -6.24
N VAL A 182 5.57 -0.33 -6.23
CA VAL A 182 6.69 -0.80 -5.41
C VAL A 182 7.99 -0.09 -5.80
N GLU A 183 8.34 -0.05 -7.09
CA GLU A 183 9.58 0.58 -7.57
C GLU A 183 9.66 2.08 -7.25
N GLU A 184 8.55 2.80 -7.36
CA GLU A 184 8.49 4.20 -6.97
C GLU A 184 8.66 4.39 -5.47
N LEU A 185 8.03 3.53 -4.68
CA LEU A 185 8.17 3.57 -3.23
C LEU A 185 9.60 3.21 -2.78
N GLU A 186 10.25 2.26 -3.45
CA GLU A 186 11.65 1.93 -3.22
C GLU A 186 12.56 3.13 -3.42
N LYS A 187 12.33 3.94 -4.46
CA LYS A 187 13.10 5.17 -4.71
C LYS A 187 12.97 6.19 -3.57
N ILE A 188 11.84 6.20 -2.87
CA ILE A 188 11.58 7.08 -1.73
C ILE A 188 12.19 6.50 -0.44
N CYS A 189 11.97 5.22 -0.18
CA CYS A 189 12.30 4.58 1.09
C CYS A 189 13.75 4.10 1.18
N LYS A 190 14.29 3.45 0.13
CA LYS A 190 15.63 2.83 0.19
C LYS A 190 16.76 3.79 0.58
N PRO A 191 16.81 5.05 0.09
CA PRO A 191 17.86 5.99 0.49
C PRO A 191 17.92 6.25 2.01
N LEU A 192 16.78 6.15 2.70
CA LEU A 192 16.68 6.37 4.15
C LEU A 192 17.06 5.12 4.95
N LEU A 193 17.04 3.96 4.31
CA LEU A 193 17.32 2.67 4.92
C LEU A 193 18.76 2.21 4.66
N SER A 194 19.41 2.66 3.59
CA SER A 194 20.74 2.20 3.18
C SER A 194 21.89 2.74 4.05
N ASP A 195 21.71 3.89 4.72
CA ASP A 195 22.75 4.50 5.55
C ASP A 195 22.88 3.86 6.96
N SER A 196 21.95 2.98 7.35
CA SER A 196 22.01 2.26 8.63
C SER A 196 23.01 1.09 8.66
N SER A 197 23.57 0.71 7.50
CA SER A 197 24.52 -0.42 7.34
C SER A 197 26.00 -0.01 7.29
N LYS A 198 26.30 1.29 7.42
CA LYS A 198 27.66 1.82 7.51
C LYS A 198 27.89 2.50 8.86
N ASN A 199 27.84 1.73 9.93
CA ASN A 199 28.46 2.05 11.22
C ASN A 199 28.96 0.77 11.87
#